data_AF-A0A7W0Q873-F1
#
_entry.id   AF-A0A7W0Q873-F1
#
_cell.length_a   1.000
_cell.length_b   1.000
_cell.length_c   1.000
_cell.angle_alpha   90.00
_cell.angle_beta   90.00
_cell.angle_gamma   90.00
#
_symmetry.space_group_name_H-M   'P 1'
#
loop_
_entity.id
_entity.type
_entity.pdbx_description
1 polymer ?
#
loop_
_entity_poly.entity_id
_entity_poly.type
_entity_poly.pdbx_seq_one_letter_code
_entity_poly.pdbx_strand_id
1 'polypeptide(L)'
;MFIRIASILFVSMIAAGCAGEVGEEGPGSTGGNGDDTGDGTGGGGGGGGGGGGGGMPGDMTPEAFLGEMGEKECDDAHACKASFPTDAGVTFAEAFGASPTACYPMAAEYYDAASVQASIAAGKITWDASAAAACIAGLPGAPTCTSYWDEGPNMPAACGSALVGKVATGGACTNDFECAGATYCSETSKCTAIPTGARTAPSEGLALHIKALLAGAAR
;
A
#
# COMPACT_ATOMS: atom_id res chain seq x y z
N MET A 1 5.51 19.95 -0.46
CA MET A 1 6.53 19.39 -1.38
C MET A 1 6.85 18.00 -0.87
N PHE A 2 5.96 17.04 -1.14
CA PHE A 2 6.15 15.66 -0.74
C PHE A 2 7.01 14.99 -1.81
N ILE A 3 8.16 14.45 -1.39
CA ILE A 3 9.00 13.60 -2.21
C ILE A 3 8.20 12.30 -2.38
N ARG A 4 7.32 12.26 -3.39
CA ARG A 4 6.86 10.98 -3.91
C ARG A 4 8.11 10.32 -4.45
N ILE A 5 8.40 9.12 -3.95
CA ILE A 5 9.41 8.23 -4.52
C ILE A 5 9.10 8.18 -6.00
N ALA A 6 9.93 8.90 -6.75
CA ALA A 6 9.94 8.83 -8.19
C ALA A 6 10.01 7.36 -8.52
N SER A 7 9.15 6.94 -9.44
CA SER A 7 9.38 5.80 -10.30
C SER A 7 10.87 5.49 -10.31
N ILE A 8 11.24 4.33 -9.78
CA ILE A 8 12.56 3.75 -10.03
C ILE A 8 12.60 3.57 -11.54
N LEU A 9 13.02 4.65 -12.21
CA LEU A 9 13.58 4.64 -13.54
C LEU A 9 14.59 3.51 -13.49
N PHE A 10 14.37 2.53 -14.35
CA PHE A 10 15.42 1.68 -14.88
C PHE A 10 16.61 2.58 -15.23
N VAL A 11 17.55 2.73 -14.29
CA VAL A 11 18.87 3.26 -14.57
C VAL A 11 19.56 2.13 -15.30
N SER A 12 19.39 2.13 -16.62
CA SER A 12 20.31 1.51 -17.55
C SER A 12 21.71 2.00 -17.19
N MET A 13 22.49 1.14 -16.53
CA MET A 13 23.94 1.30 -16.43
C MET A 13 24.50 1.22 -17.85
N ILE A 14 24.58 2.38 -18.51
CA ILE A 14 25.47 2.57 -19.64
C ILE A 14 26.87 2.60 -19.05
N ALA A 15 27.59 1.49 -19.20
CA ALA A 15 29.04 1.46 -19.11
C ALA A 15 29.61 2.35 -20.22
N ALA A 16 29.95 3.59 -19.88
CA ALA A 16 30.79 4.45 -20.69
C ALA A 16 32.00 4.82 -19.85
N GLY A 17 33.13 4.19 -20.16
CA GLY A 17 34.42 4.57 -19.59
C GLY A 17 34.82 5.97 -20.06
N CYS A 18 35.29 6.78 -19.12
CA CYS A 18 36.29 7.80 -19.36
C CYS A 18 37.32 7.72 -18.23
N ALA A 19 38.58 7.68 -18.65
CA ALA A 19 39.76 7.64 -17.83
C ALA A 19 40.10 9.03 -17.24
N GLY A 20 40.83 9.02 -16.12
CA GLY A 20 41.58 10.15 -15.56
C GLY A 20 40.80 10.97 -14.51
N GLU A 21 41.37 11.43 -13.40
CA GLU A 21 42.75 11.50 -12.93
C GLU A 21 42.80 11.51 -11.38
N VAL A 22 43.98 11.16 -10.85
CA VAL A 22 44.33 10.87 -9.46
C VAL A 22 44.55 12.11 -8.57
N GLY A 23 44.24 11.93 -7.28
CA GLY A 23 44.80 12.67 -6.12
C GLY A 23 44.16 12.08 -4.84
N GLU A 24 44.79 11.24 -4.01
CA GLU A 24 45.95 11.51 -3.10
C GLU A 24 45.77 12.87 -2.41
N GLU A 25 45.54 13.00 -1.09
CA GLU A 25 46.28 12.54 0.10
C GLU A 25 45.28 12.40 1.29
N GLY A 26 45.28 11.39 2.16
CA GLY A 26 46.26 11.19 3.23
C GLY A 26 45.56 10.73 4.54
N PRO A 27 46.29 10.18 5.54
CA PRO A 27 45.83 9.04 6.34
C PRO A 27 45.63 9.30 7.84
N GLY A 28 44.89 8.40 8.51
CA GLY A 28 44.82 8.27 9.97
C GLY A 28 43.41 7.86 10.40
N SER A 29 43.17 6.90 11.30
CA SER A 29 44.01 6.25 12.29
C SER A 29 43.26 5.02 12.82
N THR A 30 43.98 3.92 13.03
CA THR A 30 43.86 2.92 14.14
C THR A 30 42.44 2.57 14.64
N GLY A 31 41.95 1.35 14.48
CA GLY A 31 42.50 0.17 15.16
C GLY A 31 41.66 -0.14 16.41
N GLY A 32 40.93 -1.25 16.37
CA GLY A 32 40.10 -1.72 17.48
C GLY A 32 39.60 -3.13 17.23
N ASN A 33 40.47 -4.11 17.49
CA ASN A 33 40.07 -5.50 17.69
C ASN A 33 39.25 -5.59 18.98
N GLY A 34 38.07 -6.17 18.89
CA GLY A 34 37.23 -6.55 20.03
C GLY A 34 36.53 -7.84 19.69
N ASP A 35 37.17 -8.95 20.05
CA ASP A 35 36.57 -10.27 20.12
C ASP A 35 35.57 -10.29 21.29
N ASP A 36 34.27 -10.37 21.00
CA ASP A 36 33.26 -10.72 22.01
C ASP A 36 32.48 -11.94 21.52
N THR A 37 32.98 -13.10 21.96
CA THR A 37 32.28 -14.38 21.94
C THR A 37 31.25 -14.33 23.07
N GLY A 38 29.99 -14.12 22.71
CA GLY A 38 28.86 -13.99 23.63
C GLY A 38 27.78 -15.04 23.37
N ASP A 39 28.01 -16.23 23.88
CA ASP A 39 27.08 -17.34 24.05
C ASP A 39 25.96 -16.92 25.02
N GLY A 40 24.83 -16.51 24.47
CA GLY A 40 23.64 -16.10 25.21
C GLY A 40 22.41 -16.90 24.81
N THR A 41 22.24 -18.08 25.40
CA THR A 41 20.99 -18.84 25.36
C THR A 41 19.94 -18.12 26.21
N GLY A 42 18.91 -17.56 25.57
CA GLY A 42 17.69 -17.08 26.21
C GLY A 42 16.64 -16.82 25.12
N GLY A 43 15.52 -17.52 25.01
CA GLY A 43 14.63 -17.91 26.10
C GLY A 43 13.69 -16.75 26.39
N GLY A 44 12.68 -16.54 25.53
CA GLY A 44 11.73 -15.45 25.68
C GLY A 44 10.60 -15.51 24.66
N GLY A 45 9.71 -16.49 24.82
CA GLY A 45 8.41 -16.47 24.17
C GLY A 45 7.61 -15.27 24.69
N GLY A 46 7.44 -14.25 23.86
CA GLY A 46 6.60 -13.09 24.12
C GLY A 46 5.49 -13.03 23.08
N GLY A 47 4.54 -13.95 23.17
CA GLY A 47 3.27 -13.86 22.45
C GLY A 47 2.48 -12.69 22.99
N GLY A 48 2.79 -11.47 22.52
CA GLY A 48 1.99 -10.28 22.74
C GLY A 48 0.74 -10.34 21.89
N GLY A 49 -0.22 -11.17 22.28
CA GLY A 49 -1.59 -11.09 21.78
C GLY A 49 -2.13 -9.72 22.19
N GLY A 50 -2.05 -8.76 21.28
CA GLY A 50 -2.71 -7.46 21.42
C GLY A 50 -4.20 -7.71 21.55
N GLY A 51 -4.69 -7.64 22.78
CA GLY A 51 -6.09 -7.81 23.09
C GLY A 51 -6.90 -6.79 22.31
N GLY A 52 -7.81 -7.28 21.47
CA GLY A 52 -8.87 -6.51 20.86
C GLY A 52 -9.67 -5.83 21.96
N GLY A 53 -9.32 -4.59 22.26
CA GLY A 53 -10.18 -3.70 23.00
C GLY A 53 -11.43 -3.54 22.18
N GLY A 54 -12.55 -4.05 22.68
CA GLY A 54 -13.88 -3.79 22.13
C GLY A 54 -14.21 -2.30 22.28
N GLY A 55 -13.54 -1.47 21.49
CA GLY A 55 -13.92 -0.10 21.24
C GLY A 55 -15.36 -0.11 20.76
N MET A 56 -16.15 0.84 21.26
CA MET A 56 -17.52 0.91 20.79
C MET A 56 -17.49 1.17 19.27
N PRO A 57 -18.54 0.77 18.52
CA PRO A 57 -18.62 0.99 17.07
C PRO A 57 -18.43 2.44 16.56
N GLY A 58 -18.19 3.41 17.44
CA GLY A 58 -17.88 4.80 17.12
C GLY A 58 -16.41 5.21 17.25
N ASP A 59 -15.52 4.35 17.73
CA ASP A 59 -14.11 4.72 18.02
C ASP A 59 -13.13 4.41 16.88
N MET A 60 -13.61 3.84 15.77
CA MET A 60 -12.77 3.54 14.60
C MET A 60 -12.20 4.85 14.02
N THR A 61 -10.87 4.94 13.95
CA THR A 61 -10.18 6.07 13.31
C THR A 61 -9.88 5.74 11.84
N PRO A 62 -9.66 6.76 10.97
CA PRO A 62 -9.23 6.51 9.60
C PRO A 62 -7.92 5.72 9.51
N GLU A 63 -6.99 5.96 10.43
CA GLU A 63 -5.71 5.24 10.50
C GLU A 63 -5.90 3.77 10.85
N ALA A 64 -6.68 3.46 11.88
CA ALA A 64 -6.97 2.08 12.25
C ALA A 64 -7.70 1.34 11.13
N PHE A 65 -8.70 1.99 10.52
CA PHE A 65 -9.45 1.43 9.41
C PHE A 65 -8.58 1.10 8.19
N LEU A 66 -7.74 2.04 7.75
CA LEU A 66 -6.85 1.82 6.60
C LEU A 66 -5.74 0.81 6.91
N GLY A 67 -5.26 0.77 8.16
CA GLY A 67 -4.33 -0.26 8.63
C GLY A 67 -4.94 -1.66 8.54
N GLU A 68 -6.11 -1.87 9.13
CA GLU A 68 -6.82 -3.16 9.11
C GLU A 68 -7.21 -3.58 7.68
N MET A 69 -7.62 -2.64 6.83
CA MET A 69 -7.83 -2.85 5.40
C MET A 69 -6.57 -3.39 4.71
N GLY A 70 -5.42 -2.75 4.92
CA GLY A 70 -4.15 -3.17 4.32
C GLY A 70 -3.64 -4.51 4.81
N GLU A 71 -3.76 -4.79 6.10
CA GLU A 71 -3.43 -6.10 6.65
C GLU A 71 -4.27 -7.19 6.00
N LYS A 72 -5.58 -6.96 5.87
CA LYS A 72 -6.51 -7.91 5.27
C LYS A 72 -6.23 -8.15 3.78
N GLU A 73 -5.93 -7.10 3.02
CA GLU A 73 -5.56 -7.23 1.60
C GLU A 73 -4.26 -8.03 1.43
N CYS A 74 -3.26 -7.77 2.27
CA CYS A 74 -2.00 -8.50 2.28
C CYS A 74 -2.17 -9.97 2.64
N ASP A 75 -2.99 -10.28 3.64
CA ASP A 75 -3.30 -11.65 4.03
C ASP A 75 -4.01 -12.41 2.91
N ASP A 76 -5.00 -11.79 2.28
CA ASP A 76 -5.74 -12.38 1.15
C ASP A 76 -4.85 -12.60 -0.08
N ALA A 77 -3.99 -11.62 -0.41
CA ALA A 77 -3.00 -11.76 -1.49
C ALA A 77 -2.10 -12.96 -1.25
N HIS A 78 -1.58 -13.11 -0.02
CA HIS A 78 -0.70 -14.22 0.34
C HIS A 78 -1.40 -15.57 0.37
N ALA A 79 -2.66 -15.62 0.81
CA ALA A 79 -3.50 -16.81 0.69
C ALA A 79 -3.68 -17.22 -0.78
N CYS A 80 -3.68 -16.25 -1.69
CA CYS A 80 -3.85 -16.44 -3.13
C CYS A 80 -2.55 -16.42 -3.95
N LYS A 81 -1.39 -16.46 -3.29
CA LYS A 81 -0.06 -16.41 -3.92
C LYS A 81 0.14 -17.45 -5.02
N ALA A 82 -0.39 -18.65 -4.84
CA ALA A 82 -0.21 -19.75 -5.80
C ALA A 82 -0.91 -19.51 -7.14
N SER A 83 -1.92 -18.63 -7.19
CA SER A 83 -2.65 -18.28 -8.41
C SER A 83 -2.33 -16.87 -8.92
N PHE A 84 -1.26 -16.27 -8.41
CA PHE A 84 -0.83 -14.95 -8.85
C PHE A 84 -0.58 -14.94 -10.38
N PRO A 85 -1.12 -13.97 -11.14
CA PRO A 85 -0.97 -13.95 -12.59
C PRO A 85 0.49 -13.90 -13.03
N THR A 86 0.92 -14.87 -13.83
CA THR A 86 2.32 -14.94 -14.33
C THR A 86 2.59 -13.98 -15.48
N ASP A 87 1.54 -13.49 -16.13
CA ASP A 87 1.57 -12.48 -17.20
C ASP A 87 1.62 -11.04 -16.64
N ALA A 88 1.64 -10.88 -15.32
CA ALA A 88 1.78 -9.59 -14.64
C ALA A 88 3.06 -8.85 -15.04
N GLY A 89 4.17 -9.56 -15.29
CA GLY A 89 5.48 -8.92 -15.54
C GLY A 89 6.27 -8.58 -14.28
N VAL A 90 5.75 -8.91 -13.10
CA VAL A 90 6.49 -8.96 -11.82
C VAL A 90 6.21 -10.28 -11.13
N THR A 91 7.07 -10.65 -10.20
CA THR A 91 6.83 -11.76 -9.28
C THR A 91 5.92 -11.32 -8.13
N PHE A 92 5.22 -12.28 -7.52
CA PHE A 92 4.42 -12.03 -6.32
C PHE A 92 5.25 -11.37 -5.21
N ALA A 93 6.51 -11.79 -5.02
CA ALA A 93 7.37 -11.28 -3.96
C ALA A 93 7.81 -9.83 -4.19
N GLU A 94 7.92 -9.37 -5.46
CA GLU A 94 8.18 -7.97 -5.77
C GLU A 94 6.93 -7.10 -5.53
N ALA A 95 5.75 -7.65 -5.80
CA ALA A 95 4.48 -6.92 -5.66
C ALA A 95 3.98 -6.82 -4.21
N PHE A 96 4.08 -7.90 -3.44
CA PHE A 96 3.50 -8.01 -2.09
C PHE A 96 4.53 -8.37 -1.01
N GLY A 97 5.80 -8.59 -1.36
CA GLY A 97 6.80 -9.06 -0.42
C GLY A 97 6.79 -10.57 -0.17
N ALA A 98 7.73 -11.04 0.66
CA ALA A 98 7.94 -12.47 0.91
C ALA A 98 6.88 -13.09 1.85
N SER A 99 6.25 -12.29 2.70
CA SER A 99 5.26 -12.69 3.71
C SER A 99 4.20 -11.58 3.90
N PRO A 100 3.02 -11.88 4.48
CA PRO A 100 2.02 -10.85 4.77
C PRO A 100 2.59 -9.71 5.61
N THR A 101 3.40 -10.02 6.63
CA THR A 101 4.05 -8.99 7.46
C THR A 101 5.02 -8.10 6.68
N ALA A 102 5.64 -8.60 5.61
CA ALA A 102 6.45 -7.77 4.73
C ALA A 102 5.60 -6.86 3.82
N CYS A 103 4.34 -7.25 3.56
CA CYS A 103 3.37 -6.49 2.77
C CYS A 103 2.77 -5.31 3.56
N TYR A 104 2.55 -5.46 4.88
CA TYR A 104 1.80 -4.45 5.66
C TYR A 104 2.39 -3.02 5.59
N PRO A 105 3.72 -2.81 5.66
CA PRO A 105 4.29 -1.46 5.51
C PRO A 105 4.05 -0.87 4.11
N MET A 106 4.05 -1.71 3.06
CA MET A 106 3.75 -1.28 1.69
C MET A 106 2.28 -0.85 1.56
N ALA A 107 1.37 -1.60 2.17
CA ALA A 107 -0.04 -1.22 2.23
C ALA A 107 -0.26 0.07 3.04
N ALA A 108 0.44 0.25 4.17
CA ALA A 108 0.36 1.47 4.96
C ALA A 108 0.87 2.71 4.19
N GLU A 109 1.98 2.57 3.46
CA GLU A 109 2.49 3.63 2.57
C GLU A 109 1.51 3.93 1.44
N TYR A 110 0.92 2.89 0.83
CA TYR A 110 -0.05 3.04 -0.25
C TYR A 110 -1.30 3.80 0.19
N TYR A 111 -1.90 3.42 1.33
CA TYR A 111 -3.11 4.07 1.82
C TYR A 111 -2.86 5.47 2.39
N ASP A 112 -1.64 5.75 2.85
CA ASP A 112 -1.21 7.04 3.40
C ASP A 112 -2.28 7.64 4.31
N ALA A 113 -2.55 6.95 5.43
CA ALA A 113 -3.62 7.33 6.36
C ALA A 113 -3.49 8.78 6.85
N ALA A 114 -2.26 9.31 6.94
CA ALA A 114 -2.01 10.70 7.28
C ALA A 114 -2.54 11.67 6.21
N SER A 115 -2.31 11.36 4.93
CA SER A 115 -2.90 12.11 3.80
C SER A 115 -4.42 12.03 3.78
N VAL A 116 -5.01 10.86 4.03
CA VAL A 116 -6.47 10.71 4.12
C VAL A 116 -7.04 11.52 5.29
N GLN A 117 -6.41 11.48 6.46
CA GLN A 117 -6.80 12.27 7.63
C GLN A 117 -6.74 13.78 7.33
N ALA A 118 -5.71 14.24 6.63
CA ALA A 118 -5.61 15.63 6.17
C ALA A 118 -6.74 16.00 5.18
N SER A 119 -7.10 15.11 4.26
CA SER A 119 -8.20 15.30 3.31
C SER A 119 -9.58 15.33 3.98
N ILE A 120 -9.79 14.53 5.03
CA ILE A 120 -10.98 14.60 5.89
C ILE A 120 -11.05 15.96 6.58
N ALA A 121 -9.95 16.40 7.19
CA ALA A 121 -9.87 17.71 7.85
C ALA A 121 -10.10 18.89 6.87
N ALA A 122 -9.65 18.75 5.63
CA ALA A 122 -9.88 19.71 4.55
C ALA A 122 -11.31 19.65 3.97
N GLY A 123 -12.16 18.75 4.44
CA GLY A 123 -13.55 18.61 4.01
C GLY A 123 -13.72 18.00 2.63
N LYS A 124 -12.69 17.35 2.08
CA LYS A 124 -12.73 16.69 0.76
C LYS A 124 -13.19 15.23 0.83
N ILE A 125 -13.19 14.66 2.02
CA ILE A 125 -13.68 13.30 2.30
C ILE A 125 -14.71 13.40 3.43
N THR A 126 -15.82 12.67 3.33
CA THR A 126 -16.68 12.37 4.48
C THR A 126 -16.18 11.09 5.13
N TRP A 127 -15.97 11.13 6.44
CA TRP A 127 -15.64 9.97 7.27
C TRP A 127 -16.87 9.49 8.04
N ASP A 128 -17.13 8.18 8.03
CA ASP A 128 -18.11 7.52 8.87
C ASP A 128 -17.46 6.34 9.62
N ALA A 129 -17.14 6.56 10.90
CA ALA A 129 -16.51 5.57 11.76
C ALA A 129 -17.37 4.30 11.93
N SER A 130 -18.69 4.44 11.93
CA SER A 130 -19.60 3.30 12.11
C SER A 130 -19.65 2.42 10.87
N ALA A 131 -19.66 3.04 9.69
CA ALA A 131 -19.54 2.33 8.41
C ALA A 131 -18.15 1.68 8.26
N ALA A 132 -17.08 2.34 8.74
CA ALA A 132 -15.74 1.76 8.77
C ALA A 132 -15.66 0.51 9.65
N ALA A 133 -16.18 0.58 10.88
CA ALA A 133 -16.24 -0.59 11.77
C ALA A 133 -17.08 -1.73 11.16
N ALA A 134 -18.22 -1.40 10.55
CA ALA A 134 -19.06 -2.38 9.85
C ALA A 134 -18.40 -2.97 8.60
N CYS A 135 -17.57 -2.18 7.90
CA CYS A 135 -16.76 -2.65 6.79
C CYS A 135 -15.80 -3.74 7.25
N ILE A 136 -14.92 -3.44 8.22
CA ILE A 136 -13.94 -4.40 8.73
C ILE A 136 -14.63 -5.66 9.26
N ALA A 137 -15.66 -5.51 10.10
CA ALA A 137 -16.39 -6.64 10.65
C ALA A 137 -17.08 -7.51 9.58
N GLY A 138 -17.40 -6.90 8.43
CA GLY A 138 -18.03 -7.56 7.29
C GLY A 138 -17.05 -8.12 6.26
N LEU A 139 -15.75 -7.80 6.34
CA LEU A 139 -14.77 -8.25 5.34
C LEU A 139 -14.72 -9.78 5.34
N PRO A 140 -15.16 -10.44 4.26
CA PRO A 140 -15.00 -11.87 4.15
C PRO A 140 -13.51 -12.20 4.03
N GLY A 141 -13.12 -13.44 4.36
CA GLY A 141 -11.85 -13.99 3.87
C GLY A 141 -11.75 -13.85 2.34
N ALA A 142 -10.54 -13.99 1.78
CA ALA A 142 -10.34 -13.97 0.34
C ALA A 142 -11.47 -14.76 -0.37
N PRO A 143 -12.07 -14.21 -1.44
CA PRO A 143 -12.95 -14.98 -2.29
C PRO A 143 -12.15 -16.12 -2.95
N THR A 144 -12.70 -16.78 -3.98
CA THR A 144 -11.84 -17.64 -4.79
C THR A 144 -10.68 -16.80 -5.32
N CYS A 145 -9.47 -17.37 -5.34
CA CYS A 145 -8.30 -16.59 -5.73
C CYS A 145 -8.38 -16.03 -7.16
N THR A 146 -9.11 -16.71 -8.05
CA THR A 146 -9.46 -16.15 -9.37
C THR A 146 -10.27 -14.86 -9.23
N SER A 147 -11.37 -14.87 -8.47
CA SER A 147 -12.17 -13.66 -8.22
C SER A 147 -11.35 -12.56 -7.54
N TYR A 148 -10.46 -12.92 -6.60
CA TYR A 148 -9.59 -11.94 -5.95
C TYR A 148 -8.70 -11.21 -6.95
N TRP A 149 -8.03 -11.93 -7.87
CA TRP A 149 -7.17 -11.32 -8.88
C TRP A 149 -7.97 -10.58 -9.97
N ASP A 150 -9.17 -11.09 -10.29
CA ASP A 150 -9.97 -10.55 -11.38
C ASP A 150 -10.79 -9.32 -10.99
N GLU A 151 -11.40 -9.35 -9.81
CA GLU A 151 -12.42 -8.40 -9.32
C GLU A 151 -11.99 -7.68 -8.02
N GLY A 152 -10.90 -8.11 -7.39
CA GLY A 152 -10.43 -7.58 -6.11
C GLY A 152 -11.08 -8.27 -4.89
N PRO A 153 -10.83 -7.76 -3.67
CA PRO A 153 -11.48 -8.24 -2.47
C PRO A 153 -12.99 -7.99 -2.53
N ASN A 154 -13.78 -8.92 -2.00
CA ASN A 154 -15.24 -8.74 -1.90
C ASN A 154 -15.56 -7.77 -0.76
N MET A 155 -15.63 -6.49 -1.08
CA MET A 155 -15.83 -5.41 -0.12
C MET A 155 -17.31 -5.25 0.26
N PRO A 156 -17.66 -5.30 1.55
CA PRO A 156 -18.99 -4.94 2.01
C PRO A 156 -19.39 -3.53 1.55
N ALA A 157 -20.68 -3.33 1.29
CA ALA A 157 -21.22 -2.00 0.93
C ALA A 157 -20.88 -0.90 1.96
N ALA A 158 -20.70 -1.28 3.24
CA ALA A 158 -20.28 -0.38 4.30
C ALA A 158 -18.90 0.27 4.04
N CYS A 159 -17.99 -0.43 3.35
CA CYS A 159 -16.66 0.09 3.03
C CYS A 159 -16.72 1.32 2.13
N GLY A 160 -17.63 1.32 1.14
CA GLY A 160 -17.85 2.48 0.26
C GLY A 160 -18.49 3.67 0.95
N SER A 161 -19.05 3.49 2.16
CA SER A 161 -19.64 4.57 2.96
C SER A 161 -18.69 5.13 4.02
N ALA A 162 -17.62 4.38 4.36
CA ALA A 162 -16.64 4.78 5.38
C ALA A 162 -15.85 6.02 4.96
N LEU A 163 -15.39 6.07 3.70
CA LEU A 163 -14.66 7.19 3.10
C LEU A 163 -15.35 7.60 1.80
N VAL A 164 -16.08 8.73 1.81
CA VAL A 164 -16.77 9.23 0.62
C VAL A 164 -16.07 10.49 0.12
N GLY A 165 -15.39 10.38 -1.02
CA GLY A 165 -14.78 11.49 -1.72
C GLY A 165 -15.79 12.52 -2.24
N LYS A 166 -15.40 13.79 -2.25
CA LYS A 166 -16.24 14.93 -2.65
C LYS A 166 -15.69 15.70 -3.85
N VAL A 167 -14.48 15.39 -4.29
CA VAL A 167 -13.85 16.06 -5.43
C VAL A 167 -14.42 15.48 -6.71
N ALA A 168 -15.17 16.29 -7.46
CA ALA A 168 -15.73 15.89 -8.74
C ALA A 168 -14.62 15.60 -9.78
N THR A 169 -14.95 14.86 -10.84
CA THR A 169 -14.08 14.63 -11.99
C THR A 169 -13.48 15.94 -12.52
N GLY A 170 -12.17 15.97 -12.76
CA GLY A 170 -11.38 17.14 -13.15
C GLY A 170 -10.98 18.04 -11.97
N GLY A 171 -11.48 17.79 -10.76
CA GLY A 171 -11.07 18.48 -9.54
C GLY A 171 -9.67 18.10 -9.09
N ALA A 172 -9.01 18.99 -8.34
CA ALA A 172 -7.67 18.72 -7.81
C ALA A 172 -7.73 17.75 -6.63
N CYS A 173 -6.91 16.71 -6.68
CA CYS A 173 -6.85 15.68 -5.65
C CYS A 173 -5.41 15.41 -5.20
N THR A 174 -5.25 14.83 -4.01
CA THR A 174 -3.94 14.38 -3.50
C THR A 174 -3.86 12.89 -3.22
N ASN A 175 -5.00 12.23 -2.99
CA ASN A 175 -5.12 10.78 -2.86
C ASN A 175 -6.44 10.34 -3.51
N ASP A 176 -6.55 9.04 -3.81
CA ASP A 176 -7.68 8.48 -4.54
C ASP A 176 -9.01 8.64 -3.79
N PHE A 177 -8.97 8.62 -2.45
CA PHE A 177 -10.15 8.74 -1.60
C PHE A 177 -10.82 10.12 -1.66
N GLU A 178 -10.14 11.17 -2.15
CA GLU A 178 -10.77 12.49 -2.32
C GLU A 178 -11.80 12.50 -3.45
N CYS A 179 -11.67 11.59 -4.41
CA CYS A 179 -12.41 11.62 -5.66
C CYS A 179 -13.82 11.01 -5.52
N ALA A 180 -14.83 11.70 -6.05
CA ALA A 180 -16.23 11.30 -5.94
C ALA A 180 -16.63 10.27 -7.00
N GLY A 181 -17.49 9.31 -6.63
CA GLY A 181 -17.99 8.28 -7.54
C GLY A 181 -16.89 7.34 -8.03
N ALA A 182 -17.03 6.82 -9.25
CA ALA A 182 -16.04 5.92 -9.86
C ALA A 182 -14.90 6.71 -10.54
N THR A 183 -14.15 7.48 -9.74
CA THR A 183 -12.99 8.27 -10.20
C THR A 183 -11.79 8.02 -9.29
N TYR A 184 -10.58 8.25 -9.80
CA TYR A 184 -9.31 8.09 -9.07
C TYR A 184 -8.42 9.32 -9.24
N CYS A 185 -7.45 9.50 -8.35
CA CYS A 185 -6.51 10.60 -8.41
C CYS A 185 -5.35 10.28 -9.36
N SER A 186 -5.44 10.80 -10.59
CA SER A 186 -4.39 10.60 -11.60
C SER A 186 -3.05 11.26 -11.22
N GLU A 187 -1.99 10.90 -11.94
CA GLU A 187 -0.65 11.50 -11.80
C GLU A 187 -0.64 13.03 -11.99
N THR A 188 -1.62 13.56 -12.73
CA THR A 188 -1.80 15.01 -12.89
C THR A 188 -2.45 15.69 -11.68
N SER A 189 -2.67 14.95 -10.59
CA SER A 189 -3.37 15.40 -9.38
C SER A 189 -4.79 15.85 -9.68
N LYS A 190 -5.48 15.08 -10.55
CA LYS A 190 -6.86 15.32 -10.97
C LYS A 190 -7.70 14.07 -10.85
N CYS A 191 -8.94 14.21 -10.36
CA CYS A 191 -9.90 13.11 -10.34
C CYS A 191 -10.29 12.75 -11.77
N THR A 192 -9.96 11.53 -12.20
CA THR A 192 -10.22 11.03 -13.55
C THR A 192 -11.23 9.89 -13.48
N ALA A 193 -12.20 9.86 -14.40
CA ALA A 193 -13.18 8.79 -14.46
C ALA A 193 -12.52 7.45 -14.80
N ILE A 194 -12.91 6.39 -14.09
CA ILE A 194 -12.55 5.03 -14.45
C ILE A 194 -13.33 4.66 -15.71
N PRO A 195 -12.67 4.27 -16.82
CA PRO A 195 -13.37 3.91 -18.05
C PRO A 195 -14.36 2.77 -17.80
N THR A 196 -15.61 2.92 -18.24
CA THR A 196 -16.60 1.86 -18.16
C THR A 196 -16.12 0.63 -18.94
N GLY A 197 -15.94 -0.51 -18.27
CA GLY A 197 -15.41 -1.74 -18.89
C GLY A 197 -13.90 -1.91 -18.77
N ALA A 198 -13.15 -0.90 -18.33
CA ALA A 198 -11.99 -1.19 -17.50
C ALA A 198 -12.57 -1.82 -16.23
N ARG A 199 -12.02 -2.96 -15.79
CA ARG A 199 -12.53 -3.69 -14.61
C ARG A 199 -12.74 -2.66 -13.48
N THR A 200 -14.01 -2.39 -13.18
CA THR A 200 -14.42 -1.28 -12.32
C THR A 200 -14.14 -1.67 -10.89
N ALA A 201 -13.20 -0.98 -10.26
CA ALA A 201 -12.97 -1.10 -8.83
C ALA A 201 -13.24 0.22 -8.13
N PRO A 202 -14.23 0.27 -7.24
CA PRO A 202 -14.28 1.21 -6.13
C PRO A 202 -13.70 0.52 -4.88
N SER A 203 -12.44 0.08 -4.91
CA SER A 203 -11.72 -0.50 -3.73
C SER A 203 -10.32 -1.08 -4.03
N GLU A 204 -9.85 -1.17 -5.28
CA GLU A 204 -8.58 -1.83 -5.63
C GLU A 204 -7.34 -0.95 -5.42
N GLY A 205 -7.03 -0.65 -4.17
CA GLY A 205 -5.88 0.19 -3.86
C GLY A 205 -4.56 -0.41 -4.34
N LEU A 206 -4.17 -1.53 -3.73
CA LEU A 206 -2.88 -2.15 -4.01
C LEU A 206 -2.87 -2.89 -5.36
N ALA A 207 -3.94 -3.64 -5.65
CA ALA A 207 -4.03 -4.47 -6.85
C ALA A 207 -4.08 -3.65 -8.15
N LEU A 208 -4.73 -2.48 -8.16
CA LEU A 208 -4.76 -1.61 -9.34
C LEU A 208 -3.47 -0.80 -9.47
N HIS A 209 -2.84 -0.39 -8.36
CA HIS A 209 -1.52 0.26 -8.42
C HIS A 209 -0.47 -0.72 -8.96
N ILE A 210 -0.52 -1.97 -8.52
CA ILE A 210 0.28 -3.07 -9.08
C ILE A 210 -0.09 -3.26 -10.56
N LYS A 211 -1.36 -3.45 -10.95
CA LYS A 211 -1.77 -3.57 -12.37
C LYS A 211 -1.36 -2.36 -13.22
N ALA A 212 -1.38 -1.13 -12.69
CA ALA A 212 -1.00 0.10 -13.39
C ALA A 212 0.52 0.22 -13.54
N LEU A 213 1.29 -0.12 -12.50
CA LEU A 213 2.75 -0.26 -12.58
C LEU A 213 3.14 -1.33 -13.60
N LEU A 214 2.39 -2.43 -13.68
CA LEU A 214 2.62 -3.53 -14.60
C LEU A 214 2.27 -3.19 -16.06
N ALA A 215 1.15 -2.50 -16.28
CA ALA A 215 0.77 -2.00 -17.61
C ALA A 215 1.73 -0.90 -18.13
N GLY A 216 2.40 -0.19 -17.22
CA GLY A 216 3.43 0.80 -17.53
C GLY A 216 4.80 0.22 -17.85
N ALA A 217 5.19 -0.91 -17.23
CA ALA A 217 6.48 -1.58 -17.44
C ALA A 217 6.57 -2.40 -18.75
N ALA A 218 5.43 -2.68 -19.40
CA ALA A 218 5.37 -3.41 -20.67
C ALA A 218 5.47 -2.51 -21.93
N ARG A 219 5.93 -1.26 -21.79
CA ARG A 219 6.09 -0.30 -22.90
C ARG A 219 7.54 0.14 -23.07
#